data_AF-B5CYN7-F1
#
_entry.id   AF-B5CYN7-F1
#
_cell.length_a   1.000
_cell.length_b   1.000
_cell.length_c   1.000
_cell.angle_alpha   90.00
_cell.angle_beta   90.00
_cell.angle_gamma   90.00
#
_symmetry.space_group_name_H-M   'P 1'
#
loop_
_entity.id
_entity.type
_entity.pdbx_description
1 polymer ?
#
loop_
_entity_poly.entity_id
_entity_poly.type
_entity_poly.pdbx_seq_one_letter_code
_entity_poly.pdbx_strand_id
1 'polypeptide(L)'
;MFNHVLHRLKIQLQNDAEDVEVFVRSKVDGKVNLLTGETSVSTDEYQWITPWKNSDGNWEAVIYPQETTPYREGEGLLKIVTQGKESFFKAPDNASDGTVLSDFESGKQVTIRLSLKEGDVQWANKKVWVYGITSPDEKDWKLLYPGLFTSTALVWKKEYGWYDCNKLNPTANPDGVPDGYMCWAATASNMLQWWIDQNKRYIDMYGDKYTGPDYTYPSGKKQESNIFQCFLDAFPNEAGKGDEGANWFIHGIAPSYPHNKPLNPAGYFKDVFPEGVRLGTNVGGLSKERFNEVIKDALSTKKAIGLSVGPIREGHVITMWGAEFDENGDVSHIYVADNNDRDTYEFFKGVGCFKYQISYEKYPEGATYTCYKEGYIPYDRPIVINRLVFLDLGEKYWKQYLGIE
;
A
#
# COMPACT_ATOMS: atom_id res chain seq x y z
N MET A 1 43.26 -5.01 36.44
CA MET A 1 42.38 -4.66 35.30
C MET A 1 41.10 -4.10 35.91
N PHE A 2 40.70 -2.87 35.59
CA PHE A 2 39.44 -2.30 36.10
C PHE A 2 38.32 -2.71 35.15
N ASN A 3 37.33 -3.43 35.66
CA ASN A 3 36.14 -3.80 34.90
C ASN A 3 35.04 -2.77 35.17
N HIS A 4 34.47 -2.21 34.12
CA HIS A 4 33.27 -1.39 34.23
C HIS A 4 32.11 -2.31 34.61
N VAL A 5 31.38 -2.02 35.69
CA VAL A 5 30.32 -2.92 36.19
C VAL A 5 28.92 -2.55 35.70
N LEU A 6 28.81 -1.40 35.02
CA LEU A 6 27.58 -0.92 34.40
C LEU A 6 27.60 -1.22 32.89
N HIS A 7 26.47 -1.03 32.23
CA HIS A 7 26.37 -1.16 30.78
C HIS A 7 26.50 0.22 30.12
N ARG A 8 27.20 0.29 28.97
CA ARG A 8 27.32 1.53 28.20
C ARG A 8 26.46 1.48 26.94
N LEU A 9 25.66 2.52 26.74
CA LEU A 9 24.97 2.75 25.47
C LEU A 9 25.70 3.87 24.72
N LYS A 10 26.13 3.58 23.49
CA LYS A 10 26.68 4.58 22.57
C LYS A 10 25.70 4.81 21.43
N ILE A 11 25.21 6.04 21.26
CA ILE A 11 24.25 6.42 20.22
C ILE A 11 24.98 7.25 19.16
N GLN A 12 24.84 6.85 17.90
CA GLN A 12 25.48 7.48 16.75
C GLN A 12 24.42 7.83 15.71
N LEU A 13 24.34 9.11 15.33
CA LEU A 13 23.58 9.53 14.15
C LEU A 13 24.48 9.43 12.93
N GLN A 14 23.95 8.86 11.85
CA GLN A 14 24.69 8.65 10.60
C GLN A 14 24.54 9.81 9.62
N ASN A 15 23.59 10.71 9.86
CA ASN A 15 23.35 11.91 9.07
C ASN A 15 23.51 13.17 9.92
N ASP A 16 23.89 14.27 9.26
CA ASP A 16 24.00 15.59 9.86
C ASP A 16 22.59 16.14 10.09
N ALA A 17 22.04 15.89 11.28
CA ALA A 17 20.81 16.47 11.76
C ALA A 17 21.14 17.55 12.80
N GLU A 18 20.69 18.77 12.55
CA GLU A 18 20.80 19.90 13.48
C GLU A 18 19.70 19.82 14.54
N ASP A 19 19.96 20.42 15.71
CA ASP A 19 19.00 20.52 16.83
C ASP A 19 18.37 19.18 17.26
N VAL A 20 19.22 18.16 17.44
CA VAL A 20 18.81 16.84 17.93
C VAL A 20 19.08 16.71 19.43
N GLU A 21 18.02 16.44 20.19
CA GLU A 21 18.11 15.97 21.57
C GLU A 21 17.86 14.45 21.61
N VAL A 22 18.62 13.76 22.46
CA VAL A 22 18.49 12.31 22.66
C VAL A 22 18.27 12.06 24.14
N PHE A 23 17.38 11.12 24.48
CA PHE A 23 17.13 10.66 25.83
C PHE A 23 17.14 9.14 25.86
N VAL A 24 17.68 8.57 26.94
CA VAL A 24 17.75 7.12 27.17
C VAL A 24 16.78 6.75 28.27
N ARG A 25 15.86 5.83 28.00
CA ARG A 25 14.97 5.27 29.03
C ARG A 25 15.71 4.19 29.80
N SER A 26 15.72 4.25 31.12
CA SER A 26 16.35 3.22 31.97
C SER A 26 15.78 3.22 33.38
N LYS A 27 15.87 2.08 34.06
CA LYS A 27 15.85 2.04 35.54
C LYS A 27 17.10 2.76 36.05
N VAL A 28 16.93 3.73 36.95
CA VAL A 28 18.02 4.64 37.38
C VAL A 28 18.50 4.43 38.82
N ASP A 29 17.83 3.56 39.57
CA ASP A 29 18.21 3.24 40.95
C ASP A 29 18.65 1.79 41.09
N GLY A 30 19.69 1.57 41.89
CA GLY A 30 20.34 0.27 42.00
C GLY A 30 21.43 0.21 43.06
N LYS A 31 21.94 -1.01 43.28
CA LYS A 31 23.02 -1.30 44.23
C LYS A 31 24.25 -1.81 43.48
N VAL A 32 25.41 -1.49 44.02
CA VAL A 32 26.69 -2.05 43.58
C VAL A 32 27.35 -2.68 44.80
N ASN A 33 27.67 -3.98 44.71
CA ASN A 33 28.45 -4.66 45.71
C ASN A 33 29.91 -4.22 45.57
N LEU A 34 30.43 -3.49 46.56
CA LEU A 34 31.79 -2.93 46.52
C LEU A 34 32.90 -4.01 46.60
N LEU A 35 32.58 -5.23 47.01
CA LEU A 35 33.53 -6.34 47.08
C LEU A 35 33.56 -7.14 45.77
N THR A 36 32.40 -7.40 45.16
CA THR A 36 32.28 -8.27 43.97
C THR A 36 32.12 -7.49 42.67
N GLY A 37 31.70 -6.23 42.74
CA GLY A 37 31.30 -5.43 41.58
C GLY A 37 29.92 -5.79 41.03
N GLU A 38 29.20 -6.75 41.64
CA GLU A 38 27.86 -7.13 41.19
C GLU A 38 26.87 -5.98 41.35
N THR A 39 26.03 -5.79 40.33
CA THR A 39 25.05 -4.71 40.29
C THR A 39 23.64 -5.26 40.19
N SER A 40 22.69 -4.60 40.84
CA SER A 40 21.26 -4.91 40.67
C SER A 40 20.43 -3.64 40.66
N VAL A 41 19.37 -3.62 39.85
CA VAL A 41 18.36 -2.56 39.88
C VAL A 41 17.54 -2.66 41.18
N SER A 42 17.17 -1.51 41.75
CA SER A 42 16.40 -1.42 43.01
C SER A 42 14.99 -0.83 42.81
N THR A 43 14.63 -0.50 41.57
CA THR A 43 13.34 0.06 41.19
C THR A 43 12.80 -0.61 39.92
N ASP A 44 11.49 -0.59 39.76
CA ASP A 44 10.81 -0.93 38.50
C ASP A 44 10.39 0.30 37.69
N GLU A 45 10.64 1.50 38.21
CA GLU A 45 10.36 2.76 37.53
C GLU A 45 11.43 3.10 36.48
N TYR A 46 10.96 3.55 35.31
CA TYR A 46 11.81 4.03 34.24
C TYR A 46 11.88 5.55 34.24
N GLN A 47 13.05 6.10 33.96
CA GLN A 47 13.26 7.54 33.78
C GLN A 47 14.02 7.82 32.49
N TRP A 48 13.87 9.05 31.99
CA TRP A 48 14.61 9.56 30.86
C TRP A 48 15.93 10.18 31.33
N ILE A 49 17.04 9.57 30.93
CA ILE A 49 18.40 10.06 31.16
C ILE A 49 18.81 10.90 29.94
N THR A 50 19.37 12.08 30.17
CA THR A 50 20.05 12.83 29.12
C THR A 50 21.48 12.27 28.97
N PRO A 51 21.82 11.61 27.85
CA PRO A 51 23.15 11.08 27.61
C PRO A 51 24.14 12.21 27.38
N TRP A 52 25.41 11.96 27.72
CA TRP A 52 26.49 12.92 27.50
C TRP A 52 26.89 12.94 26.02
N LYS A 53 26.95 14.13 25.40
CA LYS A 53 27.44 14.29 24.03
C LYS A 53 28.96 14.46 24.04
N ASN A 54 29.66 13.50 23.47
CA ASN A 54 31.12 13.49 23.35
C ASN A 54 31.61 14.45 22.26
N SER A 55 32.92 14.74 22.27
CA SER A 55 33.58 15.57 21.27
C SER A 55 33.55 14.99 19.86
N ASP A 56 33.33 13.67 19.75
CA ASP A 56 33.14 12.96 18.47
C ASP A 56 31.70 13.06 17.94
N GLY A 57 30.84 13.84 18.61
CA GLY A 57 29.44 14.05 18.25
C GLY A 57 28.49 12.93 18.69
N ASN A 58 29.01 11.81 19.20
CA ASN A 58 28.18 10.69 19.66
C ASN A 58 27.68 10.94 21.09
N TRP A 59 26.56 10.31 21.44
CA TRP A 59 26.02 10.35 22.79
C TRP A 59 26.35 9.06 23.54
N GLU A 60 26.64 9.18 24.84
CA GLU A 60 26.88 8.05 25.72
C GLU A 60 26.06 8.14 27.00
N ALA A 61 25.41 7.03 27.36
CA ALA A 61 24.80 6.84 28.66
C ALA A 61 25.38 5.60 29.33
N VAL A 62 25.46 5.64 30.66
CA VAL A 62 25.82 4.50 31.49
C VAL A 62 24.60 4.12 32.31
N ILE A 63 24.17 2.86 32.20
CA ILE A 63 22.95 2.34 32.81
C ILE A 63 23.24 1.09 33.64
N TYR A 64 22.38 0.79 34.61
CA TYR A 64 22.43 -0.50 35.29
C TYR A 64 22.16 -1.66 34.31
N PRO A 65 22.81 -2.81 34.50
CA PRO A 65 22.45 -4.02 33.79
C PRO A 65 20.99 -4.41 34.02
N GLN A 66 20.27 -4.71 32.95
CA GLN A 66 18.83 -4.99 32.97
C GLN A 66 18.37 -5.63 31.65
N GLU A 67 17.22 -6.32 31.70
CA GLU A 67 16.60 -6.97 30.53
C GLU A 67 16.21 -5.97 29.45
N THR A 68 16.28 -6.38 28.18
CA THR A 68 15.94 -5.49 27.05
C THR A 68 14.47 -5.58 26.62
N THR A 69 13.75 -6.63 27.03
CA THR A 69 12.34 -6.90 26.66
C THR A 69 11.43 -5.67 26.85
N PRO A 70 11.51 -4.91 27.97
CA PRO A 70 10.63 -3.76 28.20
C PRO A 70 10.84 -2.59 27.21
N TYR A 71 11.93 -2.59 26.45
CA TYR A 71 12.28 -1.55 25.49
C TYR A 71 11.87 -1.90 24.05
N ARG A 72 11.25 -3.06 23.82
CA ARG A 72 10.81 -3.51 22.50
C ARG A 72 9.45 -2.92 22.10
N GLU A 73 8.73 -2.32 23.04
CA GLU A 73 7.38 -1.76 22.85
C GLU A 73 7.23 -0.39 23.53
N GLY A 74 6.05 0.22 23.38
CA GLY A 74 5.71 1.51 23.99
C GLY A 74 6.70 2.62 23.63
N GLU A 75 7.19 3.32 24.66
CA GLU A 75 8.16 4.43 24.56
C GLU A 75 9.58 3.99 24.17
N GLY A 76 9.85 2.68 24.04
CA GLY A 76 11.12 2.17 23.56
C GLY A 76 12.33 2.43 24.48
N LEU A 77 13.53 2.35 23.90
CA LEU A 77 14.82 2.58 24.55
C LEU A 77 15.26 4.04 24.48
N LEU A 78 15.07 4.69 23.32
CA LEU A 78 15.48 6.08 23.12
C LEU A 78 14.28 6.95 22.75
N LYS A 79 14.29 8.18 23.25
CA LYS A 79 13.48 9.27 22.72
C LYS A 79 14.40 10.26 22.01
N ILE A 80 14.05 10.65 20.81
CA ILE A 80 14.81 11.55 19.95
C ILE A 80 13.90 12.72 19.64
N VAL A 81 14.36 13.93 19.94
CA VAL A 81 13.61 15.17 19.66
C VAL A 81 14.35 15.95 18.61
N THR A 82 13.67 16.28 17.51
CA THR A 82 14.21 17.08 16.42
C THR A 82 13.18 18.12 16.00
N GLN A 83 13.58 19.39 15.96
CA GLN A 83 12.67 20.50 15.60
C GLN A 83 11.34 20.47 16.37
N GLY A 84 11.38 20.08 17.66
CA GLY A 84 10.20 19.95 18.52
C GLY A 84 9.32 18.72 18.29
N LYS A 85 9.68 17.81 17.38
CA LYS A 85 8.99 16.52 17.19
C LYS A 85 9.71 15.41 17.92
N GLU A 86 8.96 14.58 18.63
CA GLU A 86 9.47 13.39 19.32
C GLU A 86 9.39 12.15 18.42
N SER A 87 10.38 11.28 18.51
CA SER A 87 10.44 9.97 17.87
C SER A 87 11.05 8.96 18.83
N PHE A 88 10.62 7.71 18.77
CA PHE A 88 11.04 6.68 19.72
C PHE A 88 11.74 5.53 19.01
N PHE A 89 12.88 5.10 19.56
CA PHE A 89 13.62 3.94 19.08
C PHE A 89 13.39 2.76 20.03
N LYS A 90 12.83 1.67 19.51
CA LYS A 90 12.63 0.41 20.24
C LYS A 90 13.88 -0.47 20.12
N ALA A 91 14.22 -1.18 21.18
CA ALA A 91 15.31 -2.16 21.15
C ALA A 91 14.96 -3.32 20.20
N PRO A 92 15.88 -3.77 19.33
CA PRO A 92 15.63 -4.92 18.47
C PRO A 92 15.75 -6.23 19.26
N ASP A 93 15.18 -7.31 18.71
CA ASP A 93 15.35 -8.66 19.28
C ASP A 93 16.80 -9.17 19.16
N ASN A 94 17.48 -8.78 18.07
CA ASN A 94 18.83 -9.23 17.75
C ASN A 94 19.76 -8.03 17.47
N ALA A 95 21.03 -8.18 17.85
CA ALA A 95 22.10 -7.28 17.45
C ALA A 95 22.48 -7.47 15.97
N SER A 96 23.33 -6.58 15.44
CA SER A 96 23.72 -6.58 14.03
C SER A 96 24.49 -7.82 13.58
N ASP A 97 25.08 -8.56 14.51
CA ASP A 97 25.79 -9.83 14.27
C ASP A 97 24.87 -11.06 14.36
N GLY A 98 23.56 -10.85 14.55
CA GLY A 98 22.56 -11.89 14.68
C GLY A 98 22.43 -12.50 16.08
N THR A 99 23.21 -12.02 17.06
CA THR A 99 23.06 -12.48 18.46
C THR A 99 21.79 -11.91 19.09
N VAL A 100 21.11 -12.72 19.90
CA VAL A 100 19.93 -12.28 20.63
C VAL A 100 20.34 -11.24 21.66
N LEU A 101 19.71 -10.07 21.62
CA LEU A 101 19.93 -9.01 22.60
C LEU A 101 18.91 -9.19 23.72
N SER A 102 19.18 -10.08 24.68
CA SER A 102 18.30 -10.33 25.83
C SER A 102 18.50 -9.33 26.98
N ASP A 103 19.74 -8.91 27.22
CA ASP A 103 20.13 -8.12 28.38
C ASP A 103 21.15 -7.04 28.02
N PHE A 104 21.07 -5.91 28.72
CA PHE A 104 22.19 -4.99 28.83
C PHE A 104 23.15 -5.50 29.90
N GLU A 105 24.17 -6.25 29.51
CA GLU A 105 25.05 -6.94 30.46
C GLU A 105 26.12 -6.04 31.09
N SER A 106 26.53 -6.38 32.32
CA SER A 106 27.62 -5.71 33.04
C SER A 106 28.91 -5.67 32.22
N GLY A 107 29.54 -4.50 32.14
CA GLY A 107 30.82 -4.30 31.47
C GLY A 107 30.80 -4.36 29.94
N LYS A 108 29.62 -4.51 29.34
CA LYS A 108 29.45 -4.47 27.89
C LYS A 108 29.03 -3.08 27.40
N GLN A 109 29.13 -2.90 26.09
CA GLN A 109 28.64 -1.74 25.37
C GLN A 109 27.75 -2.18 24.21
N VAL A 110 26.60 -1.54 24.07
CA VAL A 110 25.78 -1.60 22.85
C VAL A 110 25.92 -0.28 22.10
N THR A 111 26.17 -0.37 20.78
CA THR A 111 26.24 0.79 19.90
C THR A 111 25.00 0.84 19.02
N ILE A 112 24.23 1.92 19.14
CA ILE A 112 22.99 2.16 18.41
C ILE A 112 23.32 3.15 17.30
N ARG A 113 23.19 2.72 16.04
CA ARG A 113 23.44 3.55 14.85
C ARG A 113 22.10 3.89 14.21
N LEU A 114 21.79 5.17 14.14
CA LEU A 114 20.51 5.67 13.64
C LEU A 114 20.73 6.59 12.44
N SER A 115 19.81 6.55 11.49
CA SER A 115 19.66 7.58 10.46
C SER A 115 18.30 8.25 10.66
N LEU A 116 18.28 9.55 10.90
CA LEU A 116 17.03 10.29 11.02
C LEU A 116 16.51 10.62 9.63
N LYS A 117 15.25 10.28 9.36
CA LYS A 117 14.58 10.64 8.11
C LYS A 117 13.40 11.52 8.46
N GLU A 118 13.22 12.60 7.72
CA GLU A 118 11.95 13.32 7.77
C GLU A 118 10.87 12.36 7.26
N GLY A 119 9.91 12.03 8.12
CA GLY A 119 8.68 11.40 7.70
C GLY A 119 7.96 12.33 6.73
N ASP A 120 7.29 11.76 5.73
CA ASP A 120 6.57 12.54 4.74
C ASP A 120 5.29 13.12 5.39
N VAL A 121 5.42 14.31 6.00
CA VAL A 121 4.36 14.98 6.78
C VAL A 121 3.10 15.20 5.94
N GLN A 122 3.24 15.29 4.61
CA GLN A 122 2.09 15.40 3.71
C GLN A 122 1.26 14.11 3.69
N TRP A 123 1.83 12.95 4.00
CA TRP A 123 1.17 11.65 3.89
C TRP A 123 1.04 10.91 5.21
N ALA A 124 1.85 11.23 6.21
CA ALA A 124 1.87 10.55 7.50
C ALA A 124 0.47 10.46 8.13
N ASN A 125 0.08 9.26 8.54
CA ASN A 125 -1.20 8.94 9.19
C ASN A 125 -2.45 9.35 8.38
N LYS A 126 -2.35 9.44 7.05
CA LYS A 126 -3.49 9.77 6.18
C LYS A 126 -4.19 8.53 5.66
N LYS A 127 -5.51 8.68 5.48
CA LYS A 127 -6.33 7.81 4.63
C LYS A 127 -6.72 8.62 3.40
N VAL A 128 -6.36 8.12 2.22
CA VAL A 128 -6.57 8.83 0.95
C VAL A 128 -7.25 7.91 -0.04
N TRP A 129 -8.31 8.41 -0.65
CA TRP A 129 -9.10 7.70 -1.64
C TRP A 129 -8.77 8.20 -3.05
N VAL A 130 -8.96 7.33 -4.05
CA VAL A 130 -8.93 7.73 -5.46
C VAL A 130 -9.91 8.88 -5.67
N TYR A 131 -9.55 9.83 -6.54
CA TYR A 131 -10.36 11.03 -6.77
C TYR A 131 -11.80 10.68 -7.13
N GLY A 132 -12.78 11.32 -6.48
CA GLY A 132 -14.21 11.05 -6.69
C GLY A 132 -14.79 9.91 -5.86
N ILE A 133 -13.97 9.15 -5.12
CA ILE A 133 -14.45 8.13 -4.18
C ILE A 133 -14.81 8.77 -2.83
N THR A 134 -16.03 8.52 -2.36
CA THR A 134 -16.50 8.98 -1.05
C THR A 134 -16.00 8.03 0.03
N SER A 135 -15.30 8.56 1.04
CA SER A 135 -14.81 7.76 2.17
C SER A 135 -15.97 7.11 2.93
N PRO A 136 -15.97 5.77 3.08
CA PRO A 136 -16.90 5.05 3.95
C PRO A 136 -16.62 5.35 5.43
N ASP A 137 -17.66 5.27 6.27
CA ASP A 137 -17.52 5.36 7.73
C ASP A 137 -16.80 4.11 8.29
N GLU A 138 -15.95 4.26 9.31
CA GLU A 138 -15.25 3.12 9.95
C GLU A 138 -16.21 2.01 10.43
N LYS A 139 -17.39 2.40 10.92
CA LYS A 139 -18.42 1.47 11.42
C LYS A 139 -19.00 0.56 10.32
N ASP A 140 -18.86 0.94 9.05
CA ASP A 140 -19.41 0.21 7.92
C ASP A 140 -18.50 -0.95 7.49
N TRP A 141 -17.22 -0.91 7.88
CA TRP A 141 -16.28 -2.02 7.69
C TRP A 141 -16.62 -3.18 8.60
N LYS A 142 -16.67 -4.39 8.04
CA LYS A 142 -17.05 -5.63 8.74
C LYS A 142 -15.95 -6.67 8.66
N LEU A 143 -15.74 -7.38 9.77
CA LEU A 143 -14.95 -8.60 9.78
C LEU A 143 -15.85 -9.77 9.35
N LEU A 144 -15.70 -10.25 8.11
CA LEU A 144 -16.61 -11.26 7.54
C LEU A 144 -16.40 -12.65 8.13
N TYR A 145 -15.16 -12.98 8.48
CA TYR A 145 -14.78 -14.30 9.01
C TYR A 145 -13.99 -14.17 10.32
N PRO A 146 -14.65 -13.82 11.44
CA PRO A 146 -13.98 -13.73 12.74
C PRO A 146 -13.28 -15.03 13.11
N GLY A 147 -12.01 -14.95 13.50
CA GLY A 147 -11.20 -16.12 13.87
C GLY A 147 -10.55 -16.86 12.70
N LEU A 148 -10.81 -16.45 11.45
CA LEU A 148 -10.09 -16.95 10.26
C LEU A 148 -9.33 -15.85 9.54
N PHE A 149 -9.86 -14.63 9.51
CA PHE A 149 -9.24 -13.48 8.87
C PHE A 149 -9.17 -12.29 9.82
N THR A 150 -8.19 -11.40 9.60
CA THR A 150 -8.07 -10.09 10.25
C THR A 150 -8.50 -8.94 9.33
N SER A 151 -8.56 -9.16 8.01
CA SER A 151 -9.01 -8.16 7.04
C SER A 151 -10.48 -7.83 7.21
N THR A 152 -10.80 -6.54 7.05
CA THR A 152 -12.20 -6.08 6.99
C THR A 152 -12.64 -5.86 5.55
N ALA A 153 -13.94 -5.94 5.35
CA ALA A 153 -14.58 -5.75 4.06
C ALA A 153 -15.75 -4.77 4.15
N LEU A 154 -16.15 -4.26 3.00
CA LEU A 154 -17.18 -3.25 2.85
C LEU A 154 -18.18 -3.68 1.77
N VAL A 155 -19.47 -3.48 2.10
CA VAL A 155 -20.57 -3.65 1.15
C VAL A 155 -20.56 -2.51 0.14
N TRP A 156 -20.66 -2.86 -1.14
CA TRP A 156 -20.81 -1.95 -2.25
C TRP A 156 -22.08 -1.12 -2.10
N LYS A 157 -21.90 0.20 -2.26
CA LYS A 157 -23.00 1.14 -2.36
C LYS A 157 -22.66 2.19 -3.41
N LYS A 158 -23.65 2.58 -4.20
CA LYS A 158 -23.48 3.52 -5.31
C LYS A 158 -22.90 4.87 -4.85
N GLU A 159 -23.30 5.34 -3.67
CA GLU A 159 -22.85 6.62 -3.10
C GLU A 159 -21.35 6.68 -2.78
N TYR A 160 -20.67 5.54 -2.69
CA TYR A 160 -19.22 5.53 -2.49
C TYR A 160 -18.44 5.84 -3.77
N GLY A 161 -19.04 5.66 -4.94
CA GLY A 161 -18.42 6.00 -6.23
C GLY A 161 -17.36 5.02 -6.74
N TRP A 162 -17.08 3.93 -6.03
CA TRP A 162 -16.19 2.85 -6.52
C TRP A 162 -16.99 1.76 -7.24
N TYR A 163 -16.29 0.99 -8.07
CA TYR A 163 -16.87 -0.07 -8.91
C TYR A 163 -16.23 -1.41 -8.60
N ASP A 164 -17.01 -2.47 -8.84
CA ASP A 164 -16.63 -3.84 -8.56
C ASP A 164 -17.17 -4.80 -9.62
N CYS A 165 -16.66 -4.64 -10.85
CA CYS A 165 -17.00 -5.48 -11.98
C CYS A 165 -16.54 -6.91 -11.70
N ASN A 166 -17.50 -7.79 -11.44
CA ASN A 166 -17.26 -9.19 -11.11
C ASN A 166 -17.32 -10.10 -12.34
N LYS A 167 -16.44 -11.11 -12.37
CA LYS A 167 -16.56 -12.23 -13.29
C LYS A 167 -17.72 -13.12 -12.91
N LEU A 168 -18.36 -13.72 -13.90
CA LEU A 168 -19.42 -14.72 -13.73
C LEU A 168 -18.86 -16.13 -13.56
N ASN A 169 -17.63 -16.36 -13.99
CA ASN A 169 -16.94 -17.64 -13.88
C ASN A 169 -15.52 -17.45 -13.33
N PRO A 170 -15.35 -16.96 -12.09
CA PRO A 170 -14.04 -16.63 -11.54
C PRO A 170 -13.09 -17.85 -11.45
N THR A 171 -13.65 -19.06 -11.36
CA THR A 171 -12.91 -20.34 -11.31
C THR A 171 -12.51 -20.89 -12.68
N ALA A 172 -12.90 -20.22 -13.78
CA ALA A 172 -12.66 -20.68 -15.15
C ALA A 172 -13.18 -22.11 -15.44
N ASN A 173 -14.34 -22.46 -14.90
CA ASN A 173 -15.02 -23.71 -15.22
C ASN A 173 -15.30 -23.78 -16.74
N PRO A 174 -14.94 -24.87 -17.45
CA PRO A 174 -15.16 -25.02 -18.88
C PRO A 174 -16.61 -24.79 -19.37
N ASP A 175 -17.60 -25.10 -18.52
CA ASP A 175 -19.02 -24.95 -18.86
C ASP A 175 -19.60 -23.58 -18.46
N GLY A 176 -18.78 -22.71 -17.88
CA GLY A 176 -19.18 -21.38 -17.42
C GLY A 176 -19.13 -20.30 -18.50
N VAL A 177 -19.45 -19.07 -18.10
CA VAL A 177 -19.24 -17.90 -18.96
C VAL A 177 -17.74 -17.80 -19.29
N PRO A 178 -17.35 -17.51 -20.53
CA PRO A 178 -15.94 -17.45 -20.94
C PRO A 178 -15.29 -16.13 -20.48
N ASP A 179 -15.33 -15.82 -19.19
CA ASP A 179 -14.67 -14.66 -18.59
C ASP A 179 -13.61 -15.02 -17.54
N GLY A 180 -13.38 -16.31 -17.28
CA GLY A 180 -12.50 -16.80 -16.21
C GLY A 180 -11.06 -16.29 -16.23
N TYR A 181 -10.51 -15.93 -17.38
CA TYR A 181 -9.16 -15.38 -17.54
C TYR A 181 -9.14 -13.85 -17.80
N MET A 182 -10.29 -13.19 -17.70
CA MET A 182 -10.47 -11.79 -18.09
C MET A 182 -10.41 -10.78 -16.93
N CYS A 183 -9.61 -11.08 -15.89
CA CYS A 183 -9.42 -10.17 -14.75
C CYS A 183 -8.85 -8.78 -15.15
N TRP A 184 -8.02 -8.77 -16.20
CA TRP A 184 -7.48 -7.54 -16.79
C TRP A 184 -8.59 -6.64 -17.38
N ALA A 185 -9.60 -7.25 -18.01
CA ALA A 185 -10.71 -6.55 -18.63
C ALA A 185 -11.74 -6.11 -17.57
N ALA A 186 -11.99 -6.91 -16.54
CA ALA A 186 -12.82 -6.53 -15.40
C ALA A 186 -12.21 -5.32 -14.65
N THR A 187 -10.90 -5.36 -14.37
CA THR A 187 -10.20 -4.22 -13.77
C THR A 187 -10.19 -2.99 -14.67
N ALA A 188 -9.92 -3.16 -15.98
CA ALA A 188 -10.03 -2.04 -16.93
C ALA A 188 -11.44 -1.44 -16.95
N SER A 189 -12.48 -2.28 -16.83
CA SER A 189 -13.87 -1.84 -16.78
C SER A 189 -14.17 -1.02 -15.53
N ASN A 190 -13.67 -1.43 -14.35
CA ASN A 190 -13.76 -0.62 -13.12
C ASN A 190 -13.13 0.76 -13.30
N MET A 191 -11.90 0.80 -13.85
CA MET A 191 -11.17 2.05 -14.09
C MET A 191 -11.89 2.93 -15.12
N LEU A 192 -12.47 2.34 -16.17
CA LEU A 192 -13.23 3.05 -17.21
C LEU A 192 -14.56 3.59 -16.70
N GLN A 193 -15.29 2.85 -15.87
CA GLN A 193 -16.51 3.32 -15.22
C GLN A 193 -16.21 4.57 -14.38
N TRP A 194 -15.17 4.49 -13.54
CA TRP A 194 -14.69 5.63 -12.77
C TRP A 194 -14.30 6.80 -13.68
N TRP A 195 -13.55 6.53 -14.75
CA TRP A 195 -13.08 7.57 -15.68
C TRP A 195 -14.22 8.30 -16.37
N ILE A 196 -15.29 7.57 -16.71
CA ILE A 196 -16.51 8.13 -17.30
C ILE A 196 -17.21 9.05 -16.30
N ASP A 197 -17.38 8.62 -15.05
CA ASP A 197 -18.02 9.44 -14.02
C ASP A 197 -17.23 10.73 -13.75
N GLN A 198 -15.89 10.64 -13.69
CA GLN A 198 -15.05 11.83 -13.49
C GLN A 198 -15.05 12.78 -14.69
N ASN A 199 -15.21 12.25 -15.91
CA ASN A 199 -15.26 13.03 -17.15
C ASN A 199 -16.68 13.30 -17.65
N LYS A 200 -17.72 13.04 -16.83
CA LYS A 200 -19.12 13.01 -17.26
C LYS A 200 -19.54 14.28 -18.01
N ARG A 201 -19.11 15.45 -17.52
CA ARG A 201 -19.37 16.75 -18.17
C ARG A 201 -18.80 16.81 -19.59
N TYR A 202 -17.57 16.34 -19.81
CA TYR A 202 -16.95 16.36 -21.13
C TYR A 202 -17.58 15.32 -22.07
N ILE A 203 -17.92 14.15 -21.54
CA ILE A 203 -18.62 13.09 -22.29
C ILE A 203 -20.01 13.55 -22.72
N ASP A 204 -20.73 14.29 -21.87
CA ASP A 204 -22.03 14.87 -22.22
C ASP A 204 -21.91 15.90 -23.37
N MET A 205 -20.80 16.66 -23.41
CA MET A 205 -20.50 17.56 -24.53
C MET A 205 -20.02 16.82 -25.79
N TYR A 206 -19.42 15.64 -25.64
CA TYR A 206 -19.04 14.77 -26.74
C TYR A 206 -20.27 14.20 -27.46
N GLY A 207 -21.34 13.94 -26.70
CA GLY A 207 -22.69 13.67 -27.21
C GLY A 207 -22.76 12.45 -28.13
N ASP A 208 -23.47 12.61 -29.25
CA ASP A 208 -23.79 11.54 -30.21
C ASP A 208 -22.57 10.91 -30.91
N LYS A 209 -21.36 11.48 -30.73
CA LYS A 209 -20.11 10.87 -31.19
C LYS A 209 -19.74 9.62 -30.37
N TYR A 210 -20.25 9.51 -29.15
CA TYR A 210 -20.08 8.31 -28.35
C TYR A 210 -20.96 7.18 -28.91
N THR A 211 -20.31 6.16 -29.47
CA THR A 211 -20.99 4.97 -29.99
C THR A 211 -20.65 3.71 -29.18
N GLY A 212 -20.21 3.89 -27.93
CA GLY A 212 -19.81 2.82 -27.04
C GLY A 212 -20.97 2.19 -26.26
N PRO A 213 -20.66 1.21 -25.39
CA PRO A 213 -21.68 0.57 -24.56
C PRO A 213 -22.28 1.56 -23.55
N ASP A 214 -23.55 1.36 -23.18
CA ASP A 214 -24.15 2.10 -22.07
C ASP A 214 -23.34 1.90 -20.78
N TYR A 215 -22.92 2.98 -20.14
CA TYR A 215 -22.07 2.94 -18.95
C TYR A 215 -22.87 2.95 -17.63
N THR A 216 -24.18 2.63 -17.66
CA THR A 216 -24.96 2.48 -16.42
C THR A 216 -24.40 1.31 -15.60
N TYR A 217 -24.11 1.58 -14.33
CA TYR A 217 -23.66 0.57 -13.37
C TYR A 217 -24.46 0.65 -12.05
N PRO A 218 -24.92 -0.49 -11.52
CA PRO A 218 -25.07 -1.78 -12.19
C PRO A 218 -26.05 -1.70 -13.36
N SER A 219 -25.82 -2.47 -14.42
CA SER A 219 -26.65 -2.49 -15.63
C SER A 219 -28.01 -3.18 -15.45
N GLY A 220 -28.22 -3.87 -14.33
CA GLY A 220 -29.37 -4.74 -14.07
C GLY A 220 -29.31 -6.10 -14.78
N LYS A 221 -28.27 -6.37 -15.58
CA LYS A 221 -28.02 -7.68 -16.20
C LYS A 221 -27.17 -8.56 -15.28
N LYS A 222 -27.09 -9.87 -15.60
CA LYS A 222 -26.22 -10.80 -14.86
C LYS A 222 -24.76 -10.32 -14.86
N GLN A 223 -24.27 -9.88 -16.02
CA GLN A 223 -23.03 -9.11 -16.13
C GLN A 223 -23.35 -7.62 -15.87
N GLU A 224 -22.98 -7.15 -14.69
CA GLU A 224 -23.40 -5.85 -14.16
C GLU A 224 -22.75 -4.65 -14.87
N SER A 225 -21.69 -4.87 -15.67
CA SER A 225 -21.03 -3.84 -16.45
C SER A 225 -21.14 -4.12 -17.95
N ASN A 226 -21.86 -3.26 -18.69
CA ASN A 226 -21.89 -3.36 -20.16
C ASN A 226 -20.53 -3.02 -20.78
N ILE A 227 -19.69 -2.24 -20.09
CA ILE A 227 -18.29 -2.03 -20.49
C ILE A 227 -17.55 -3.36 -20.43
N PHE A 228 -17.70 -4.12 -19.34
CA PHE A 228 -17.06 -5.43 -19.24
C PHE A 228 -17.61 -6.41 -20.28
N GLN A 229 -18.93 -6.41 -20.51
CA GLN A 229 -19.53 -7.18 -21.61
C GLN A 229 -18.91 -6.82 -22.98
N CYS A 230 -18.65 -5.53 -23.23
CA CYS A 230 -17.97 -5.10 -24.46
C CYS A 230 -16.56 -5.69 -24.60
N PHE A 231 -15.83 -5.92 -23.51
CA PHE A 231 -14.56 -6.65 -23.56
C PHE A 231 -14.78 -8.13 -23.86
N LEU A 232 -15.75 -8.78 -23.23
CA LEU A 232 -16.08 -10.20 -23.49
C LEU A 232 -16.44 -10.44 -24.96
N ASP A 233 -17.16 -9.49 -25.58
CA ASP A 233 -17.55 -9.58 -26.98
C ASP A 233 -16.38 -9.31 -27.95
N ALA A 234 -15.34 -8.62 -27.48
CA ALA A 234 -14.23 -8.16 -28.31
C ALA A 234 -13.00 -9.09 -28.28
N PHE A 235 -12.81 -9.85 -27.20
CA PHE A 235 -11.59 -10.62 -26.92
C PHE A 235 -11.90 -12.07 -26.52
N PRO A 236 -10.99 -13.02 -26.82
CA PRO A 236 -11.10 -14.38 -26.29
C PRO A 236 -10.90 -14.39 -24.76
N ASN A 237 -11.36 -15.46 -24.12
CA ASN A 237 -11.16 -15.73 -22.69
C ASN A 237 -9.69 -16.08 -22.39
N GLU A 238 -8.83 -15.08 -22.48
CA GLU A 238 -7.39 -15.20 -22.29
C GLU A 238 -6.85 -14.04 -21.45
N ALA A 239 -5.65 -14.25 -20.88
CA ALA A 239 -4.95 -13.22 -20.13
C ALA A 239 -4.70 -11.97 -20.98
N GLY A 240 -4.49 -10.83 -20.34
CA GLY A 240 -4.29 -9.54 -21.00
C GLY A 240 -3.77 -8.50 -20.03
N LYS A 241 -3.77 -7.22 -20.46
CA LYS A 241 -3.21 -6.12 -19.67
C LYS A 241 -4.23 -5.00 -19.49
N GLY A 242 -4.45 -4.59 -18.23
CA GLY A 242 -5.48 -3.61 -17.89
C GLY A 242 -5.27 -2.24 -18.55
N ASP A 243 -4.04 -1.73 -18.61
CA ASP A 243 -3.72 -0.45 -19.25
C ASP A 243 -3.94 -0.47 -20.76
N GLU A 244 -3.56 -1.57 -21.43
CA GLU A 244 -3.80 -1.72 -22.87
C GLU A 244 -5.29 -1.88 -23.16
N GLY A 245 -6.05 -2.55 -22.29
CA GLY A 245 -7.51 -2.62 -22.35
C GLY A 245 -8.18 -1.25 -22.23
N ALA A 246 -7.76 -0.41 -21.28
CA ALA A 246 -8.26 0.95 -21.16
C ALA A 246 -7.93 1.80 -22.41
N ASN A 247 -6.71 1.65 -22.95
CA ASN A 247 -6.30 2.36 -24.16
C ASN A 247 -7.05 1.87 -25.41
N TRP A 248 -7.39 0.59 -25.51
CA TRP A 248 -8.27 0.06 -26.56
C TRP A 248 -9.64 0.72 -26.50
N PHE A 249 -10.27 0.76 -25.31
CA PHE A 249 -11.60 1.33 -25.16
C PHE A 249 -11.63 2.82 -25.54
N ILE A 250 -10.67 3.60 -25.03
CA ILE A 250 -10.63 5.07 -25.20
C ILE A 250 -10.12 5.46 -26.58
N HIS A 251 -8.96 4.93 -26.99
CA HIS A 251 -8.21 5.40 -28.16
C HIS A 251 -8.35 4.48 -29.38
N GLY A 252 -8.83 3.24 -29.20
CA GLY A 252 -8.89 2.24 -30.28
C GLY A 252 -7.55 1.61 -30.58
N ILE A 253 -6.57 1.76 -29.68
CA ILE A 253 -5.24 1.18 -29.82
C ILE A 253 -5.35 -0.31 -29.48
N ALA A 254 -5.12 -1.17 -30.47
CA ALA A 254 -5.18 -2.62 -30.28
C ALA A 254 -4.16 -3.07 -29.21
N PRO A 255 -4.56 -3.91 -28.24
CA PRO A 255 -3.66 -4.40 -27.22
C PRO A 255 -2.68 -5.41 -27.83
N SER A 256 -1.51 -5.55 -27.23
CA SER A 256 -0.51 -6.55 -27.59
C SER A 256 -0.94 -7.98 -27.23
N TYR A 257 -1.79 -8.13 -26.21
CA TYR A 257 -2.30 -9.40 -25.70
C TYR A 257 -3.71 -9.17 -25.12
N PRO A 258 -4.67 -10.11 -25.21
CA PRO A 258 -4.56 -11.44 -25.83
C PRO A 258 -4.54 -11.41 -27.36
N HIS A 259 -5.06 -10.36 -27.97
CA HIS A 259 -5.17 -10.29 -29.42
C HIS A 259 -4.99 -8.86 -29.94
N ASN A 260 -4.10 -8.69 -30.91
CA ASN A 260 -3.84 -7.39 -31.57
C ASN A 260 -4.83 -7.02 -32.70
N LYS A 261 -5.93 -7.76 -32.81
CA LYS A 261 -7.03 -7.56 -33.77
C LYS A 261 -8.34 -7.89 -33.07
N PRO A 262 -8.78 -7.05 -32.13
CA PRO A 262 -10.05 -7.27 -31.45
C PRO A 262 -11.20 -7.32 -32.45
N LEU A 263 -12.24 -8.10 -32.14
CA LEU A 263 -13.44 -8.19 -32.99
C LEU A 263 -14.16 -6.84 -33.10
N ASN A 264 -14.04 -6.02 -32.05
CA ASN A 264 -14.49 -4.64 -32.00
C ASN A 264 -13.27 -3.70 -31.86
N PRO A 265 -13.04 -2.77 -32.79
CA PRO A 265 -11.89 -1.85 -32.71
C PRO A 265 -12.01 -0.80 -31.58
N ALA A 266 -13.20 -0.59 -31.02
CA ALA A 266 -13.50 0.43 -30.01
C ALA A 266 -12.98 1.84 -30.40
N GLY A 267 -12.25 2.52 -29.50
CA GLY A 267 -11.82 3.90 -29.70
C GLY A 267 -12.96 4.89 -29.62
N TYR A 268 -13.80 4.75 -28.60
CA TYR A 268 -15.03 5.51 -28.44
C TYR A 268 -14.80 7.01 -28.16
N PHE A 269 -13.56 7.39 -27.81
CA PHE A 269 -13.16 8.77 -27.56
C PHE A 269 -11.91 9.18 -28.35
N LYS A 270 -11.54 8.43 -29.40
CA LYS A 270 -10.29 8.64 -30.14
C LYS A 270 -10.13 10.04 -30.73
N ASP A 271 -11.24 10.72 -31.06
CA ASP A 271 -11.22 12.06 -31.65
C ASP A 271 -10.68 13.13 -30.68
N VAL A 272 -10.75 12.86 -29.38
CA VAL A 272 -10.30 13.78 -28.31
C VAL A 272 -8.78 13.73 -28.13
N PHE A 273 -8.15 12.60 -28.43
CA PHE A 273 -6.77 12.33 -28.06
C PHE A 273 -5.87 12.27 -29.30
N PRO A 274 -4.81 13.10 -29.38
CA PRO A 274 -3.84 13.04 -30.47
C PRO A 274 -3.19 11.66 -30.62
N GLU A 275 -2.72 11.36 -31.83
CA GLU A 275 -2.00 10.12 -32.12
C GLU A 275 -0.80 9.94 -31.17
N GLY A 276 -0.65 8.72 -30.65
CA GLY A 276 0.42 8.36 -29.71
C GLY A 276 0.10 8.63 -28.23
N VAL A 277 -0.98 9.36 -27.92
CA VAL A 277 -1.43 9.53 -26.53
C VAL A 277 -1.99 8.22 -25.99
N ARG A 278 -1.62 7.91 -24.74
CA ARG A 278 -2.13 6.79 -23.95
C ARG A 278 -2.42 7.28 -22.55
N LEU A 279 -3.66 7.11 -22.09
CA LEU A 279 -4.05 7.42 -20.71
C LEU A 279 -3.83 6.23 -19.78
N GLY A 280 -3.97 5.01 -20.32
CA GLY A 280 -3.62 3.78 -19.62
C GLY A 280 -2.10 3.62 -19.59
N THR A 281 -1.50 3.53 -18.40
CA THR A 281 -0.07 3.29 -18.23
C THR A 281 0.19 2.26 -17.14
N ASN A 282 1.42 1.78 -17.03
CA ASN A 282 1.79 0.81 -15.99
C ASN A 282 3.24 0.99 -15.54
N VAL A 283 3.57 0.48 -14.36
CA VAL A 283 4.94 0.44 -13.83
C VAL A 283 5.15 -0.87 -13.07
N GLY A 284 6.37 -1.43 -13.13
CA GLY A 284 6.79 -2.58 -12.33
C GLY A 284 8.06 -2.29 -11.54
N GLY A 285 8.65 -3.30 -10.91
CA GLY A 285 9.84 -3.13 -10.07
C GLY A 285 9.53 -2.36 -8.79
N LEU A 286 8.54 -2.85 -8.04
CA LEU A 286 7.93 -2.14 -6.92
C LEU A 286 8.68 -2.39 -5.61
N SER A 287 9.86 -1.77 -5.46
CA SER A 287 10.51 -1.62 -4.15
C SER A 287 9.62 -0.82 -3.21
N LYS A 288 9.93 -0.83 -1.90
CA LYS A 288 9.25 0.02 -0.92
C LYS A 288 9.16 1.47 -1.38
N GLU A 289 10.30 2.04 -1.78
CA GLU A 289 10.43 3.44 -2.20
C GLU A 289 9.63 3.69 -3.48
N ARG A 290 9.78 2.81 -4.49
CA ARG A 290 9.12 2.97 -5.78
C ARG A 290 7.60 2.84 -5.68
N PHE A 291 7.11 1.90 -4.88
CA PHE A 291 5.68 1.72 -4.65
C PHE A 291 5.08 2.97 -4.00
N ASN A 292 5.71 3.47 -2.94
CA ASN A 292 5.27 4.67 -2.23
C ASN A 292 5.24 5.91 -3.13
N GLU A 293 6.32 6.16 -3.86
CA GLU A 293 6.43 7.27 -4.81
C GLU A 293 5.26 7.26 -5.81
N VAL A 294 5.03 6.11 -6.46
CA VAL A 294 4.04 6.02 -7.54
C VAL A 294 2.61 6.07 -7.00
N ILE A 295 2.30 5.44 -5.87
CA ILE A 295 0.96 5.53 -5.27
C ILE A 295 0.64 6.98 -4.89
N LYS A 296 1.59 7.69 -4.28
CA LYS A 296 1.44 9.11 -3.95
C LYS A 296 1.24 9.98 -5.19
N ASP A 297 2.01 9.74 -6.26
CA ASP A 297 1.80 10.42 -7.55
C ASP A 297 0.40 10.17 -8.09
N ALA A 298 -0.02 8.90 -8.19
CA ALA A 298 -1.32 8.52 -8.74
C ALA A 298 -2.48 9.17 -7.97
N LEU A 299 -2.45 9.15 -6.63
CA LEU A 299 -3.45 9.79 -5.80
C LEU A 299 -3.45 11.32 -5.95
N SER A 300 -2.27 11.95 -6.01
CA SER A 300 -2.14 13.42 -6.16
C SER A 300 -2.56 13.92 -7.53
N THR A 301 -2.34 13.10 -8.56
CA THR A 301 -2.64 13.41 -9.96
C THR A 301 -3.96 12.80 -10.41
N LYS A 302 -4.79 12.35 -9.47
CA LYS A 302 -6.16 11.88 -9.69
C LYS A 302 -6.26 10.74 -10.70
N LYS A 303 -5.35 9.76 -10.66
CA LYS A 303 -5.40 8.58 -11.52
C LYS A 303 -6.20 7.46 -10.85
N ALA A 304 -6.95 6.67 -11.62
CA ALA A 304 -7.43 5.37 -11.16
C ALA A 304 -6.27 4.36 -11.10
N ILE A 305 -6.38 3.35 -10.23
CA ILE A 305 -5.28 2.45 -9.89
C ILE A 305 -5.76 0.99 -9.96
N GLY A 306 -5.04 0.18 -10.73
CA GLY A 306 -5.14 -1.28 -10.75
C GLY A 306 -3.83 -1.92 -10.29
N LEU A 307 -3.90 -3.15 -9.79
CA LEU A 307 -2.77 -3.92 -9.27
C LEU A 307 -2.67 -5.23 -10.05
N SER A 308 -1.49 -5.54 -10.57
CA SER A 308 -1.17 -6.91 -11.01
C SER A 308 -0.44 -7.63 -9.88
N VAL A 309 -1.05 -8.70 -9.39
CA VAL A 309 -0.68 -9.40 -8.16
C VAL A 309 -0.42 -10.89 -8.40
N GLY A 310 0.30 -11.55 -7.50
CA GLY A 310 0.62 -12.99 -7.59
C GLY A 310 1.85 -13.30 -8.45
N PRO A 311 2.08 -14.55 -8.89
CA PRO A 311 3.22 -14.89 -9.74
C PRO A 311 3.09 -14.31 -11.15
N ILE A 312 4.19 -13.88 -11.79
CA ILE A 312 4.15 -13.21 -13.12
C ILE A 312 3.40 -14.00 -14.21
N ARG A 313 3.42 -15.34 -14.16
CA ARG A 313 2.76 -16.22 -15.16
C ARG A 313 1.34 -16.67 -14.76
N GLU A 314 0.94 -16.42 -13.53
CA GLU A 314 -0.36 -16.79 -12.95
C GLU A 314 -0.99 -15.55 -12.29
N GLY A 315 -0.65 -14.37 -12.84
CA GLY A 315 -0.94 -13.09 -12.24
C GLY A 315 -2.43 -12.79 -12.29
N HIS A 316 -2.92 -12.15 -11.25
CA HIS A 316 -4.27 -11.64 -11.17
C HIS A 316 -4.24 -10.11 -11.28
N VAL A 317 -5.30 -9.51 -11.82
CA VAL A 317 -5.41 -8.05 -11.92
C VAL A 317 -6.65 -7.61 -11.16
N ILE A 318 -6.47 -6.73 -10.18
CA ILE A 318 -7.53 -6.21 -9.29
C ILE A 318 -7.52 -4.69 -9.26
N THR A 319 -8.56 -4.07 -8.71
CA THR A 319 -8.68 -2.60 -8.65
C THR A 319 -8.37 -2.10 -7.24
N MET A 320 -7.67 -0.97 -7.13
CA MET A 320 -7.39 -0.29 -5.86
C MET A 320 -8.10 1.07 -5.81
N TRP A 321 -8.87 1.31 -4.76
CA TRP A 321 -9.69 2.52 -4.60
C TRP A 321 -9.18 3.50 -3.53
N GLY A 322 -8.20 3.11 -2.73
CA GLY A 322 -7.59 3.99 -1.74
C GLY A 322 -6.43 3.34 -1.01
N ALA A 323 -5.79 4.13 -0.15
CA ALA A 323 -4.67 3.70 0.68
C ALA A 323 -4.67 4.39 2.05
N GLU A 324 -4.10 3.71 3.04
CA GLU A 324 -3.68 4.32 4.31
C GLU A 324 -2.16 4.42 4.36
N PHE A 325 -1.67 5.44 5.07
CA PHE A 325 -0.26 5.72 5.23
C PHE A 325 0.10 5.67 6.73
N ASP A 326 1.23 5.06 7.07
CA ASP A 326 1.75 5.00 8.43
C ASP A 326 2.32 6.34 8.90
N GLU A 327 2.90 6.36 10.10
CA GLU A 327 3.55 7.53 10.70
C GLU A 327 4.74 8.09 9.90
N ASN A 328 5.37 7.27 9.03
CA ASN A 328 6.44 7.70 8.14
C ASN A 328 5.91 8.25 6.81
N GLY A 329 4.61 8.11 6.56
CA GLY A 329 3.99 8.39 5.27
C GLY A 329 4.24 7.28 4.25
N ASP A 330 4.56 6.06 4.68
CA ASP A 330 4.61 4.89 3.81
C ASP A 330 3.23 4.23 3.75
N VAL A 331 2.83 3.68 2.60
CA VAL A 331 1.56 2.98 2.45
C VAL A 331 1.54 1.78 3.39
N SER A 332 0.54 1.74 4.27
CA SER A 332 0.33 0.69 5.27
C SER A 332 -0.81 -0.24 4.91
N HIS A 333 -1.85 0.27 4.23
CA HIS A 333 -3.00 -0.51 3.78
C HIS A 333 -3.50 -0.04 2.42
N ILE A 334 -4.17 -0.94 1.71
CA ILE A 334 -4.86 -0.68 0.45
C ILE A 334 -6.31 -1.15 0.53
N TYR A 335 -7.16 -0.47 -0.24
CA TYR A 335 -8.58 -0.80 -0.40
C TYR A 335 -8.82 -1.34 -1.79
N VAL A 336 -9.25 -2.60 -1.91
CA VAL A 336 -9.29 -3.30 -3.21
C VAL A 336 -10.64 -3.91 -3.52
N ALA A 337 -11.02 -3.86 -4.79
CA ALA A 337 -12.13 -4.61 -5.36
C ALA A 337 -11.55 -5.72 -6.25
N ASP A 338 -11.94 -6.97 -5.96
CA ASP A 338 -11.43 -8.16 -6.64
C ASP A 338 -12.53 -8.76 -7.52
N ASN A 339 -12.30 -8.77 -8.84
CA ASN A 339 -13.25 -9.33 -9.82
C ASN A 339 -13.44 -10.85 -9.74
N ASN A 340 -12.75 -11.55 -8.83
CA ASN A 340 -13.01 -12.94 -8.47
C ASN A 340 -13.96 -13.12 -7.29
N ASP A 341 -14.37 -12.05 -6.61
CA ASP A 341 -15.07 -12.13 -5.34
C ASP A 341 -16.59 -12.34 -5.46
N ARG A 342 -17.10 -12.63 -6.66
CA ARG A 342 -18.52 -12.91 -6.96
C ARG A 342 -19.23 -13.76 -5.91
N ASP A 343 -18.63 -14.86 -5.47
CA ASP A 343 -19.23 -15.75 -4.46
C ASP A 343 -19.37 -15.04 -3.10
N THR A 344 -18.38 -14.21 -2.74
CA THR A 344 -18.40 -13.37 -1.54
C THR A 344 -19.46 -12.28 -1.67
N TYR A 345 -19.50 -11.59 -2.82
CA TYR A 345 -20.51 -10.59 -3.14
C TYR A 345 -21.93 -11.16 -2.98
N GLU A 346 -22.20 -12.35 -3.54
CA GLU A 346 -23.51 -13.00 -3.42
C GLU A 346 -23.81 -13.45 -1.98
N PHE A 347 -22.86 -14.12 -1.33
CA PHE A 347 -23.05 -14.68 0.01
C PHE A 347 -23.26 -13.59 1.08
N PHE A 348 -22.47 -12.52 1.04
CA PHE A 348 -22.54 -11.41 1.99
C PHE A 348 -23.37 -10.22 1.48
N LYS A 349 -24.21 -10.43 0.46
CA LYS A 349 -25.19 -9.45 -0.03
C LYS A 349 -24.58 -8.11 -0.40
N GLY A 350 -23.55 -8.15 -1.23
CA GLY A 350 -22.97 -6.99 -1.88
C GLY A 350 -21.59 -6.59 -1.38
N VAL A 351 -20.87 -7.41 -0.61
CA VAL A 351 -19.45 -7.13 -0.32
C VAL A 351 -18.67 -7.02 -1.63
N GLY A 352 -17.87 -5.95 -1.77
CA GLY A 352 -17.06 -5.75 -2.99
C GLY A 352 -15.77 -4.96 -2.77
N CYS A 353 -15.42 -4.64 -1.52
CA CYS A 353 -14.15 -3.98 -1.23
C CYS A 353 -13.52 -4.53 0.05
N PHE A 354 -12.24 -4.84 0.00
CA PHE A 354 -11.44 -5.35 1.12
C PHE A 354 -10.35 -4.38 1.52
N LYS A 355 -10.04 -4.31 2.81
CA LYS A 355 -8.88 -3.61 3.36
C LYS A 355 -7.77 -4.63 3.61
N TYR A 356 -6.66 -4.49 2.91
CA TYR A 356 -5.48 -5.35 3.06
C TYR A 356 -4.26 -4.58 3.55
N GLN A 357 -3.43 -5.24 4.34
CA GLN A 357 -2.19 -4.68 4.87
C GLN A 357 -1.08 -4.79 3.82
N ILE A 358 -0.30 -3.73 3.62
CA ILE A 358 0.90 -3.75 2.80
C ILE A 358 2.08 -4.33 3.60
N SER A 359 2.87 -5.18 2.94
CA SER A 359 4.09 -5.77 3.48
C SER A 359 5.26 -5.48 2.55
N TYR A 360 6.34 -4.92 3.06
CA TYR A 360 7.57 -4.67 2.31
C TYR A 360 8.56 -5.80 2.62
N GLU A 361 8.61 -6.78 1.74
CA GLU A 361 9.47 -7.95 1.87
C GLU A 361 10.86 -7.67 1.31
N LYS A 362 11.84 -8.54 1.61
CA LYS A 362 13.23 -8.42 1.13
C LYS A 362 13.66 -9.66 0.36
N TYR A 363 14.28 -9.44 -0.79
CA TYR A 363 15.03 -10.47 -1.48
C TYR A 363 16.30 -10.84 -0.68
N PRO A 364 16.87 -12.05 -0.87
CA PRO A 364 18.14 -12.44 -0.26
C PRO A 364 19.29 -11.45 -0.50
N GLU A 365 19.28 -10.80 -1.67
CA GLU A 365 20.26 -9.79 -2.09
C GLU A 365 20.04 -8.41 -1.42
N GLY A 366 18.99 -8.26 -0.60
CA GLY A 366 18.71 -7.09 0.22
C GLY A 366 17.73 -6.07 -0.38
N ALA A 367 17.43 -6.17 -1.68
CA ALA A 367 16.43 -5.31 -2.33
C ALA A 367 15.01 -5.60 -1.80
N THR A 368 14.19 -4.56 -1.66
CA THR A 368 12.80 -4.71 -1.21
C THR A 368 11.85 -4.98 -2.37
N TYR A 369 10.74 -5.66 -2.09
CA TYR A 369 9.59 -5.80 -2.99
C TYR A 369 8.30 -5.66 -2.20
N THR A 370 7.25 -5.19 -2.87
CA THR A 370 5.98 -4.87 -2.22
C THR A 370 4.98 -6.02 -2.37
N CYS A 371 4.33 -6.35 -1.28
CA CYS A 371 3.25 -7.33 -1.18
C CYS A 371 2.05 -6.72 -0.46
N TYR A 372 0.91 -7.40 -0.51
CA TYR A 372 -0.14 -7.25 0.48
C TYR A 372 -0.42 -8.58 1.19
N LYS A 373 -1.12 -8.51 2.31
CA LYS A 373 -1.56 -9.65 3.11
C LYS A 373 -3.07 -9.60 3.28
N GLU A 374 -3.69 -10.75 3.08
CA GLU A 374 -5.14 -10.92 3.22
C GLU A 374 -5.57 -11.10 4.68
N GLY A 375 -4.61 -11.32 5.60
CA GLY A 375 -4.90 -11.43 7.02
C GLY A 375 -5.37 -12.82 7.42
N TYR A 376 -5.06 -13.87 6.66
CA TYR A 376 -5.47 -15.23 6.99
C TYR A 376 -4.71 -15.74 8.22
N ILE A 377 -5.42 -15.92 9.33
CA ILE A 377 -4.82 -16.17 10.66
C ILE A 377 -3.94 -17.43 10.70
N PRO A 378 -4.34 -18.58 10.11
CA PRO A 378 -3.51 -19.79 10.17
C PRO A 378 -2.19 -19.67 9.41
N TYR A 379 -2.17 -18.93 8.29
CA TYR A 379 -0.98 -18.76 7.46
C TYR A 379 -1.12 -17.57 6.50
N ASP A 380 -0.72 -16.38 6.95
CA ASP A 380 -0.90 -15.14 6.20
C ASP A 380 0.26 -14.91 5.20
N ARG A 381 0.16 -15.52 4.02
CA ARG A 381 1.19 -15.45 2.99
C ARG A 381 1.17 -14.09 2.27
N PRO A 382 2.32 -13.40 2.13
CA PRO A 382 2.39 -12.18 1.34
C PRO A 382 2.15 -12.46 -0.15
N ILE A 383 1.23 -11.70 -0.75
CA ILE A 383 0.93 -11.72 -2.18
C ILE A 383 1.68 -10.57 -2.85
N VAL A 384 2.59 -10.91 -3.76
CA VAL A 384 3.43 -9.94 -4.45
C VAL A 384 2.59 -9.02 -5.34
N ILE A 385 2.85 -7.72 -5.28
CA ILE A 385 2.36 -6.74 -6.25
C ILE A 385 3.48 -6.56 -7.28
N ASN A 386 3.28 -7.06 -8.51
CA ASN A 386 4.29 -6.98 -9.55
C ASN A 386 4.28 -5.65 -10.27
N ARG A 387 3.07 -5.16 -10.56
CA ARG A 387 2.86 -3.97 -11.40
C ARG A 387 1.67 -3.17 -10.91
N LEU A 388 1.76 -1.85 -11.05
CA LEU A 388 0.65 -0.93 -10.92
C LEU A 388 0.19 -0.52 -12.31
N VAL A 389 -1.12 -0.40 -12.48
CA VAL A 389 -1.82 0.02 -13.69
C VAL A 389 -2.52 1.33 -13.38
N PHE A 390 -2.42 2.33 -14.25
CA PHE A 390 -3.03 3.64 -14.04
C PHE A 390 -3.89 4.06 -15.20
N LEU A 391 -4.91 4.86 -14.91
CA LEU A 391 -5.69 5.56 -15.92
C LEU A 391 -5.82 7.04 -15.55
N ASP A 392 -5.22 7.89 -16.39
CA ASP A 392 -5.28 9.35 -16.28
C ASP A 392 -6.63 9.89 -16.79
N LEU A 393 -7.13 10.99 -16.20
CA LEU A 393 -8.39 11.62 -16.61
C LEU A 393 -8.33 12.21 -18.02
N GLY A 394 -7.16 12.67 -18.47
CA GLY A 394 -7.01 13.28 -19.79
C GLY A 394 -7.72 14.63 -19.95
N GLU A 395 -8.09 15.31 -18.85
CA GLU A 395 -8.90 16.54 -18.86
C GLU A 395 -8.32 17.63 -19.77
N LYS A 396 -6.98 17.73 -19.85
CA LYS A 396 -6.31 18.70 -20.73
C LYS A 396 -6.69 18.50 -22.21
N TYR A 397 -6.81 17.25 -22.65
CA TYR A 397 -7.17 16.93 -24.03
C TYR A 397 -8.65 17.20 -24.28
N TRP A 398 -9.50 16.90 -23.30
CA TRP A 398 -10.92 17.27 -23.34
C TRP A 398 -11.13 18.78 -23.50
N LYS A 399 -10.46 19.59 -22.68
CA LYS A 399 -10.53 21.05 -22.75
C LYS A 399 -10.08 21.59 -24.10
N GLN A 400 -8.95 21.08 -24.61
CA GLN A 400 -8.43 21.43 -25.92
C GLN A 400 -9.41 21.06 -27.05
N TYR A 401 -9.95 19.84 -27.02
CA TYR A 401 -10.89 19.34 -28.03
C TYR A 401 -12.20 20.13 -28.06
N LEU A 402 -12.72 20.50 -26.88
CA LEU A 402 -14.00 21.19 -26.73
C LEU A 402 -13.86 22.73 -26.82
N GLY A 403 -12.64 23.28 -26.83
CA GLY A 403 -12.40 24.72 -26.84
C GLY A 403 -12.85 25.42 -25.56
N ILE A 404 -12.70 24.77 -24.41
CA ILE A 404 -13.10 25.26 -23.08
C ILE A 404 -11.88 25.39 -22.17
N GLU A 405 -11.14 26.49 -22.31
CA GLU A 405 -10.09 26.85 -21.33
C GLU A 405 -10.68 27.51 -20.07
#